data_AF-A0A0S8DAS6-F1
#
_entry.id   AF-A0A0S8DAS6-F1
#
_cell.length_a   1.000
_cell.length_b   1.000
_cell.length_c   1.000
_cell.angle_alpha   90.00
_cell.angle_beta   90.00
_cell.angle_gamma   90.00
#
_symmetry.space_group_name_H-M   'P 1'
#
loop_
_entity.id
_entity.type
_entity.pdbx_description
1 polymer ?
#
loop_
_entity_poly.entity_id
_entity_poly.type
_entity_poly.pdbx_seq_one_letter_code
_entity_poly.pdbx_strand_id
1 'polypeptide(L)' 'MKDSLKPGLTHRHAFTIPETKTVPYLYPESDMFREMPAVLATGF' A
#
# COMPACT_ATOMS: atom_id res chain seq x y z
N MET A 1 22.52 10.71 -11.15
CA MET A 1 22.17 9.98 -9.91
C MET A 1 22.73 10.77 -8.73
N LYS A 2 22.12 10.74 -7.54
CA LYS A 2 22.64 11.50 -6.37
C LYS A 2 23.92 10.85 -5.85
N ASP A 3 24.93 11.66 -5.50
CA ASP A 3 26.22 11.19 -4.96
C ASP A 3 26.09 10.41 -3.64
N SER A 4 24.96 10.57 -2.94
CA SER A 4 24.63 9.84 -1.72
C SER A 4 24.24 8.37 -1.95
N LEU A 5 23.93 7.97 -3.19
CA LEU A 5 23.58 6.59 -3.53
C LEU A 5 24.85 5.80 -3.85
N LYS A 6 25.30 5.00 -2.89
CA LYS A 6 26.52 4.18 -2.98
C LYS A 6 26.19 2.69 -3.07
N PRO A 7 27.02 1.87 -3.76
CA PRO A 7 26.86 0.42 -3.76
C PRO A 7 26.80 -0.16 -2.35
N GLY A 8 25.95 -1.17 -2.14
CA GLY A 8 25.76 -1.82 -0.84
C GLY A 8 24.80 -1.11 0.12
N LEU A 9 24.20 0.02 -0.26
CA LEU A 9 23.17 0.68 0.55
C LEU A 9 21.92 -0.22 0.67
N THR A 10 21.47 -0.45 1.91
CA THR A 10 20.23 -1.17 2.21
C THR A 10 19.28 -0.29 3.02
N HIS A 11 17.98 -0.50 2.86
CA HIS A 11 16.94 0.22 3.61
C HIS A 11 15.79 -0.72 3.92
N ARG A 12 15.27 -0.64 5.14
CA ARG A 12 14.05 -1.33 5.56
C ARG A 12 12.96 -0.30 5.78
N HIS A 13 11.86 -0.46 5.08
CA HIS A 13 10.66 0.33 5.26
C HIS A 13 9.61 -0.50 6.00
N ALA A 14 9.00 0.08 7.03
CA ALA A 14 7.85 -0.47 7.72
C ALA A 14 6.70 0.53 7.60
N PHE A 15 5.51 0.01 7.27
CA PHE A 15 4.33 0.84 7.04
C PHE A 15 3.13 0.15 7.69
N THR A 16 2.50 0.84 8.65
CA THR A 16 1.22 0.41 9.22
C THR A 16 0.15 0.67 8.18
N ILE A 17 -0.61 -0.36 7.80
CA ILE A 17 -1.67 -0.23 6.80
C ILE A 17 -2.84 0.54 7.43
N PRO A 18 -3.13 1.78 6.98
CA PRO A 18 -4.34 2.46 7.40
C PRO A 18 -5.53 1.86 6.63
N GLU A 19 -6.72 2.09 7.15
CA GLU A 19 -7.98 1.61 6.55
C GLU A 19 -8.14 2.03 5.09
N THR A 20 -7.75 3.25 4.73
CA THR A 20 -7.75 3.79 3.36
C THR A 20 -6.81 3.08 2.38
N LYS A 21 -6.01 2.11 2.86
CA LYS A 21 -5.13 1.25 2.05
C LYS A 21 -5.57 -0.22 2.06
N THR A 22 -6.80 -0.49 2.47
CA THR A 22 -7.40 -1.82 2.41
C THR A 22 -8.40 -1.94 1.26
N VAL A 23 -8.66 -3.16 0.80
CA VAL A 23 -9.52 -3.45 -0.37
C VAL A 23 -10.90 -2.75 -0.31
N PRO A 24 -11.61 -2.71 0.83
CA PRO A 24 -12.94 -2.08 0.91
C PRO A 24 -12.94 -0.58 0.60
N TYR A 25 -11.77 0.05 0.70
CA TYR A 25 -11.58 1.48 0.51
C TYR A 25 -10.87 1.81 -0.81
N LEU A 26 -10.60 0.82 -1.67
CA LEU A 26 -9.95 1.04 -2.97
C LEU A 26 -10.87 1.79 -3.94
N TYR A 27 -12.13 1.34 -4.04
CA TYR A 27 -13.20 2.00 -4.79
C TYR A 27 -14.43 2.13 -3.90
N PRO A 28 -14.50 3.17 -3.04
CA PRO A 28 -15.57 3.34 -2.05
C PRO A 28 -16.98 3.40 -2.66
N GLU A 29 -17.08 3.79 -3.93
CA GLU A 29 -18.30 3.84 -4.71
C GLU A 29 -18.82 2.45 -5.15
N SER A 30 -17.97 1.43 -5.12
CA SER A 30 -18.33 0.08 -5.56
C SER A 30 -18.85 -0.77 -4.40
N ASP A 31 -20.11 -1.19 -4.49
CA ASP A 31 -20.72 -2.14 -3.53
C ASP A 31 -19.89 -3.41 -3.38
N MET A 32 -19.41 -3.94 -4.50
CA MET A 32 -18.58 -5.14 -4.53
C MET A 32 -17.29 -4.99 -3.71
N PHE A 33 -16.60 -3.84 -3.83
CA PHE A 33 -15.37 -3.61 -3.05
C PHE A 33 -15.67 -3.47 -1.56
N ARG A 34 -16.75 -2.76 -1.21
CA ARG A 34 -17.14 -2.56 0.19
C ARG A 34 -17.44 -3.87 0.93
N GLU A 35 -17.87 -4.91 0.21
CA GLU A 35 -18.12 -6.24 0.78
C GLU A 35 -16.86 -7.12 0.91
N MET A 36 -15.74 -6.72 0.30
CA MET A 36 -14.50 -7.50 0.36
C MET A 36 -13.83 -7.45 1.75
N PRO A 37 -12.92 -8.38 2.06
CA PRO A 37 -12.17 -8.34 3.33
C PRO A 37 -11.22 -7.14 3.44
N ALA A 38 -11.04 -6.62 4.66
CA ALA A 38 -10.10 -5.53 4.98
C ALA A 38 -8.62 -5.98 5.00
N VAL A 39 -8.12 -6.40 3.84
CA VAL A 39 -6.71 -6.76 3.62
C VAL A 39 -6.01 -5.67 2.81
N LEU A 40 -4.68 -5.64 2.83
CA LEU A 40 -3.89 -4.67 2.06
C LEU A 40 -4.30 -4.70 0.59
N ALA A 41 -4.72 -3.54 0.07
CA ALA A 41 -5.04 -3.37 -1.33
C ALA A 41 -3.74 -3.36 -2.16
N THR A 42 -3.46 -4.47 -2.84
CA THR A 42 -2.34 -4.58 -3.79
C THR A 42 -2.75 -4.29 -5.23
N GLY A 43 -4.04 -4.08 -5.48
CA GLY A 43 -4.59 -3.69 -6.78
C GLY A 43 -4.34 -2.21 -7.09
N PHE A 44 -4.15 -1.91 -8.38
CA PHE A 44 -3.89 -0.57 -8.92
C PHE A 44 -5.18 0.20 -9.16
#